data_AF-A0A4U1FCQ0-F1
#
_entry.id   AF-A0A4U1FCQ0-F1
#
_cell.length_a   1.000
_cell.length_b   1.000
_cell.length_c   1.000
_cell.angle_alpha   90.00
_cell.angle_beta   90.00
_cell.angle_gamma   90.00
#
_symmetry.space_group_name_H-M   'P 1'
#
loop_
_entity.id
_entity.type
_entity.pdbx_description
1 polymer ?
#
loop_
_entity_poly.entity_id
_entity_poly.type
_entity_poly.pdbx_seq_one_letter_code
_entity_poly.pdbx_strand_id
1 'polypeptide(L)' 'MRKIFVGTKGIPHLVNHDALTIGYTDPLIKANDTIQIDLETGKITDFIKFDTGNLCMVTGGANWEELV' A
#
# COMPACT_ATOMS: atom_id res chain seq x y z
N MET A 1 2.52 -1.71 -1.95
CA MET A 1 3.09 -1.16 -0.69
C MET A 1 4.46 -1.79 -0.40
N ARG A 2 5.46 -1.06 0.14
CA ARG A 2 6.84 -1.58 0.28
C ARG A 2 7.11 -2.32 1.59
N LYS A 3 6.61 -1.81 2.72
CA LYS A 3 6.87 -2.42 4.03
C LYS A 3 5.86 -1.94 5.08
N ILE A 4 5.45 -2.86 5.94
CA ILE A 4 4.77 -2.57 7.20
C ILE A 4 5.76 -2.89 8.33
N PHE A 5 5.88 -2.00 9.31
CA PHE A 5 6.68 -2.26 10.49
C PHE A 5 6.10 -1.57 11.72
N VAL A 6 6.40 -2.12 12.89
CA VAL A 6 6.03 -1.53 14.17
C VAL A 6 7.15 -0.59 14.59
N GLY A 7 6.82 0.69 14.73
CA GLY A 7 7.75 1.73 15.18
C GLY A 7 7.82 1.84 16.70
N THR A 8 8.41 2.94 17.16
CA THR A 8 8.54 3.24 18.59
C THR A 8 7.16 3.29 19.25
N LYS A 9 7.05 2.78 20.49
CA LYS A 9 5.78 2.69 21.24
C LYS A 9 4.72 1.76 20.64
N GLY A 10 5.11 0.82 19.77
CA GLY A 10 4.17 -0.17 19.24
C GLY A 10 3.26 0.36 18.13
N ILE A 11 3.56 1.54 17.57
CA ILE A 11 2.72 2.18 16.55
C ILE A 11 2.99 1.54 15.19
N PRO A 12 1.98 1.01 14.48
CA PRO A 12 2.17 0.47 13.14
C PRO A 12 2.39 1.58 12.12
N HIS A 13 3.45 1.43 11.33
CA HIS A 13 3.80 2.31 10.21
C HIS A 13 3.82 1.52 8.90
N LEU A 14 3.37 2.20 7.85
CA LEU A 14 3.26 1.68 6.50
C LEU A 14 4.03 2.59 5.56
N VAL A 15 4.87 2.01 4.70
CA VAL A 15 5.67 2.76 3.72
C VAL A 15 5.23 2.41 2.31
N ASN A 16 4.81 3.45 1.58
CA ASN A 16 4.38 3.33 0.19
C ASN A 16 5.55 3.26 -0.80
N HIS A 17 5.19 2.97 -2.05
CA HIS A 17 6.14 2.98 -3.17
C HIS A 17 6.74 4.38 -3.41
N ASP A 18 6.00 5.44 -3.06
CA ASP A 18 6.43 6.84 -3.14
C ASP A 18 7.19 7.32 -1.89
N ALA A 19 7.60 6.38 -1.02
CA ALA A 19 8.33 6.66 0.24
C ALA A 19 7.55 7.47 1.29
N LEU A 20 6.26 7.76 1.05
CA LEU A 20 5.37 8.27 2.08
C LEU A 20 5.21 7.23 3.20
N THR A 21 5.38 7.68 4.44
CA THR A 21 5.17 6.87 5.64
C THR A 21 3.86 7.28 6.31
N ILE A 22 2.93 6.34 6.44
CA ILE A 22 1.62 6.54 7.05
C ILE A 22 1.61 5.83 8.41
N GLY A 23 1.27 6.55 9.47
CA GLY A 23 1.11 6.00 10.82
C GLY A 23 -0.33 5.57 11.11
N TYR A 24 -0.52 4.75 12.15
CA TYR A 24 -1.83 4.25 12.59
C TYR A 24 -2.60 3.53 11.47
N THR A 25 -1.89 2.68 10.75
CA THR A 25 -2.50 1.91 9.67
C THR A 25 -3.30 0.73 10.20
N ASP A 26 -4.38 0.39 9.49
CA ASP A 26 -5.27 -0.68 9.88
C ASP A 26 -4.53 -2.04 9.84
N PRO A 27 -4.63 -2.88 10.89
CA PRO A 27 -3.95 -4.16 10.96
C PRO A 27 -4.39 -5.17 9.89
N LEU A 28 -5.51 -4.94 9.19
CA LEU A 28 -5.98 -5.77 8.09
C LEU A 28 -5.16 -5.58 6.81
N ILE A 29 -4.45 -4.46 6.66
CA ILE A 29 -3.63 -4.14 5.49
C ILE A 29 -2.34 -4.97 5.56
N LYS A 30 -2.04 -5.68 4.47
CA LYS A 30 -0.85 -6.53 4.33
C LYS A 30 0.09 -6.01 3.26
N ALA A 31 1.32 -6.52 3.27
CA ALA A 31 2.27 -6.26 2.20
C ALA A 31 1.63 -6.58 0.83
N ASN A 32 1.95 -5.76 -0.18
CA ASN A 32 1.41 -5.79 -1.54
C ASN A 32 -0.03 -5.28 -1.73
N ASP A 33 -0.79 -5.05 -0.66
CA ASP A 33 -2.08 -4.37 -0.80
C ASP A 33 -1.89 -2.95 -1.37
N THR A 34 -2.92 -2.51 -2.06
CA THR A 34 -3.01 -1.14 -2.61
C THR A 34 -3.81 -0.30 -1.63
N ILE A 35 -3.31 0.88 -1.31
CA ILE A 35 -4.03 1.83 -0.45
C ILE A 35 -4.41 3.06 -1.26
N GLN A 36 -5.64 3.53 -1.04
CA GLN A 36 -6.10 4.81 -1.55
C GLN A 36 -5.82 5.86 -0.50
N ILE A 37 -5.10 6.91 -0.90
CA ILE A 37 -4.77 8.03 -0.05
C ILE A 37 -5.48 9.27 -0.55
N ASP A 38 -5.96 10.08 0.39
CA ASP A 38 -6.37 11.44 0.11
C ASP A 38 -5.13 12.34 0.04
N LEU A 39 -4.97 13.07 -1.07
CA LEU A 39 -3.77 13.87 -1.33
C LEU A 39 -3.68 15.13 -0.46
N GLU A 40 -4.82 15.64 0.02
CA GLU A 40 -4.84 16.84 0.85
C GLU A 40 -4.45 16.52 2.31
N THR A 41 -4.99 15.43 2.85
CA THR A 41 -4.80 15.03 4.25
C THR A 41 -3.69 14.01 4.46
N GLY A 42 -3.28 13.30 3.40
CA GLY A 42 -2.31 12.20 3.47
C GLY A 42 -2.82 10.96 4.22
N LYS A 43 -4.14 10.87 4.45
CA LYS A 43 -4.79 9.76 5.16
C LYS A 43 -5.28 8.70 4.20
N ILE A 44 -5.37 7.47 4.70
CA ILE A 44 -5.93 6.34 3.94
C ILE A 44 -7.45 6.49 3.94
N THR A 45 -8.06 6.48 2.76
CA THR A 45 -9.52 6.49 2.61
C THR A 45 -10.07 5.08 2.46
N ASP A 46 -9.38 4.24 1.69
CA ASP A 46 -9.77 2.86 1.41
C ASP A 46 -8.53 2.00 1.07
N PHE A 47 -8.67 0.68 1.06
CA PHE A 47 -7.62 -0.23 0.64
C PHE A 47 -8.18 -1.42 -0.14
N ILE A 48 -7.42 -1.86 -1.13
CA ILE A 48 -7.73 -3.00 -2.00
C ILE A 48 -6.74 -4.11 -1.69
N LYS A 49 -7.26 -5.29 -1.35
CA LYS A 49 -6.45 -6.47 -1.06
C LYS A 49 -5.82 -7.04 -2.33
N PHE A 50 -4.58 -7.50 -2.21
CA PHE A 50 -3.92 -8.26 -3.27
C PHE A 50 -4.40 -9.72 -3.23
N ASP A 51 -5.44 -10.03 -4.00
CA ASP A 51 -6.08 -11.35 -4.08
C ASP A 51 -6.36 -11.76 -5.53
N THR A 52 -6.72 -13.03 -5.75
CA THR A 52 -6.96 -13.56 -7.10
C THR A 52 -8.27 -13.00 -7.65
N GLY A 53 -8.22 -12.49 -8.89
CA GLY A 53 -9.37 -11.89 -9.55
C GLY A 53 -9.44 -10.36 -9.43
N ASN A 54 -8.49 -9.73 -8.76
CA ASN A 54 -8.34 -8.27 -8.75
C ASN A 54 -7.40 -7.81 -9.87
N LEU A 55 -7.78 -6.71 -10.53
CA LEU A 55 -6.98 -6.08 -11.58
C LEU A 55 -5.71 -5.44 -10.98
N CYS A 56 -4.57 -5.67 -11.62
CA CYS A 56 -3.27 -5.16 -11.21
C CYS A 56 -2.53 -4.51 -12.40
N MET A 57 -1.69 -3.53 -12.10
CA MET A 57 -0.81 -2.89 -13.10
C MET A 57 0.62 -3.44 -12.94
N VAL A 58 1.23 -3.88 -14.04
CA VAL A 58 2.61 -4.35 -14.06
C VAL A 58 3.56 -3.16 -14.18
N THR A 59 4.37 -2.93 -13.15
CA THR A 59 5.31 -1.79 -13.06
C THR A 59 6.77 -2.14 -13.34
N GLY A 60 7.04 -3.34 -13.87
CA GLY A 60 8.41 -3.79 -14.16
C GLY A 60 8.49 -5.10 -14.97
N GLY A 61 9.67 -5.36 -15.56
CA GLY A 61 9.92 -6.57 -16.37
C GLY A 61 9.56 -6.42 -17.85
N ALA A 62 9.41 -7.54 -18.55
CA ALA A 62 9.13 -7.56 -19.99
C ALA A 62 7.71 -7.07 -20.36
N ASN A 63 6.78 -7.15 -19.41
CA ASN A 63 5.37 -6.77 -19.59
C ASN A 63 5.06 -5.42 -18.91
N TRP A 64 6.02 -4.50 -18.90
CA TRP A 64 5.84 -3.16 -18.34
C TRP A 64 4.58 -2.49 -18.91
N GLU A 65 3.78 -1.85 -18.05
CA GLU A 65 2.51 -1.16 -18.39
C GLU A 65 1.34 -2.07 -18.83
N GLU A 66 1.47 -3.39 -18.66
CA GLU A 66 0.37 -4.32 -18.89
C GLU A 66 -0.59 -4.39 -17.68
N LEU A 67 -1.90 -4.44 -17.95
CA LEU A 67 -2.92 -4.74 -16.95
C LEU A 67 -3.15 -6.25 -16.90
N VAL A 68 -3.10 -6.82 -15.69
CA VAL A 68 -3.29 -8.26 -15.40
C VAL A 68 -4.38 -8.53 -14.40
#